data_AF-T2S7L5-F1
#
_entry.id   AF-T2S7L5-F1
#
_cell.length_a   1.000
_cell.length_b   1.000
_cell.length_c   1.000
_cell.angle_alpha   90.00
_cell.angle_beta   90.00
_cell.angle_gamma   90.00
#
_symmetry.space_group_name_H-M   'P 1'
#
loop_
_entity.id
_entity.type
_entity.pdbx_description
1 polymer ?
#
loop_
_entity_poly.entity_id
_entity_poly.type
_entity_poly.pdbx_seq_one_letter_code
_entity_poly.pdbx_strand_id
1 'polypeptide(L)' 'MYRHALKDFSLDFSKESVQELFNQLAKDTFLLILPILIILVVVAFLSNVLQFGWLFAPKAIEPKFSKINPINGVKNLFL' A
#
# COMPACT_ATOMS: atom_id res chain seq x y z
N MET A 1 16.40 18.07 -11.90
CA MET A 1 15.05 18.27 -11.33
C MET A 1 14.48 19.64 -11.68
N TYR A 2 15.04 20.76 -11.20
CA TYR A 2 14.48 22.11 -11.44
C TYR A 2 14.44 22.61 -12.90
N ARG A 3 15.30 22.09 -13.79
CA ARG A 3 15.33 22.50 -15.22
C ARG A 3 14.17 21.95 -16.05
N HIS A 4 13.49 20.89 -15.59
CA HIS A 4 12.32 20.33 -16.26
C HIS A 4 11.07 21.14 -15.89
N ALA A 5 10.89 21.45 -14.61
CA ALA A 5 9.80 22.30 -14.13
C ALA A 5 9.72 23.67 -14.82
N LEU A 6 10.86 24.27 -15.17
CA LEU A 6 10.91 25.55 -15.88
C LEU A 6 10.65 25.43 -17.39
N LYS A 7 10.86 24.25 -17.98
CA LYS A 7 10.55 23.95 -19.38
C LYS A 7 9.06 23.64 -19.57
N ASP A 8 8.43 23.12 -18.53
CA ASP A 8 7.00 22.77 -18.51
C ASP A 8 6.10 24.00 -18.29
N PHE A 9 6.63 25.10 -17.74
CA PHE A 9 5.88 26.34 -17.53
C PHE A 9 5.58 27.11 -18.84
N SER A 10 6.31 26.80 -19.92
CA SER A 10 6.04 27.32 -21.27
C SER A 10 5.09 26.45 -22.10
N LEU A 11 4.41 25.47 -21.49
CA LEU A 11 3.56 24.52 -22.21
C LEU A 11 2.18 25.11 -22.55
N ASP A 12 1.81 24.97 -23.82
CA ASP A 12 0.40 25.02 -24.23
C ASP A 12 -0.38 24.00 -23.39
N PHE A 13 -1.43 24.47 -22.72
CA PHE A 13 -2.34 23.67 -21.90
C PHE A 13 -3.21 22.76 -22.78
N SER A 14 -2.59 21.82 -23.50
CA SER A 14 -3.25 20.69 -24.13
C SER A 14 -3.53 19.60 -23.08
N LYS A 15 -4.61 18.83 -23.28
CA LYS A 15 -4.97 17.69 -22.42
C LYS A 15 -3.83 16.67 -22.32
N GLU A 16 -3.04 16.52 -23.39
CA GLU A 16 -1.89 15.61 -23.45
C GLU A 16 -0.76 16.05 -22.52
N SER A 17 -0.47 17.35 -22.45
CA SER A 17 0.55 17.94 -21.56
C SER A 17 0.20 17.78 -20.08
N VAL A 18 -1.09 17.91 -19.74
CA VAL A 18 -1.58 17.76 -18.35
C VAL A 18 -1.46 16.31 -17.88
N GLN A 19 -1.78 15.35 -18.75
CA GLN A 19 -1.65 13.93 -18.42
C GLN A 19 -0.18 13.52 -18.24
N GLU A 20 0.72 14.05 -19.07
CA GLU A 20 2.16 13.79 -18.95
C GLU A 20 2.72 14.37 -17.65
N LEU A 21 2.34 15.61 -17.30
CA LEU A 21 2.72 16.22 -16.02
C LEU A 21 2.23 15.40 -14.82
N PHE A 22 0.97 14.94 -14.84
CA PHE A 22 0.42 14.11 -13.78
C PHE A 22 1.23 12.81 -13.59
N ASN A 23 1.56 12.13 -14.69
CA ASN A 23 2.34 10.89 -14.64
C ASN A 23 3.75 11.12 -14.09
N GLN A 24 4.38 12.24 -14.44
CA GLN A 24 5.71 12.61 -13.91
C GLN A 24 5.66 12.90 -12.41
N LEU A 25 4.70 13.71 -11.97
CA LEU A 25 4.52 14.02 -10.55
C LEU A 25 4.19 12.78 -9.73
N ALA A 26 3.35 11.87 -10.26
CA ALA A 26 3.02 10.61 -9.61
C ALA A 26 4.27 9.72 -9.45
N LYS A 27 5.09 9.59 -10.50
CA LYS A 27 6.35 8.82 -10.45
C LYS A 27 7.35 9.42 -9.47
N ASP A 28 7.56 10.73 -9.51
CA ASP A 28 8.49 11.42 -8.63
C ASP A 28 8.06 11.27 -7.17
N THR A 29 6.77 11.48 -6.88
CA THR A 29 6.20 11.28 -5.54
C THR A 29 6.38 9.83 -5.09
N PHE A 30 6.09 8.87 -5.96
CA PHE A 30 6.26 7.45 -5.65
C PHE A 30 7.73 7.11 -5.33
N LEU A 31 8.68 7.60 -6.12
CA LEU A 31 10.11 7.37 -5.89
C LEU A 31 10.60 8.03 -4.60
N LEU A 32 10.04 9.17 -4.21
CA LEU A 32 10.36 9.84 -2.93
C LEU A 32 9.90 9.02 -1.72
N ILE A 33 8.72 8.38 -1.79
CA ILE A 33 8.19 7.56 -0.68
C ILE A 33 8.69 6.11 -0.70
N LEU A 34 9.19 5.63 -1.85
CA LEU A 34 9.67 4.26 -2.02
C LEU A 34 10.69 3.81 -0.95
N PRO A 35 11.75 4.57 -0.59
CA PRO A 35 12.74 4.10 0.38
C PRO A 35 12.14 3.85 1.77
N ILE A 36 11.25 4.72 2.25
CA ILE A 36 10.60 4.52 3.55
C ILE A 36 9.61 3.35 3.51
N LEU A 37 8.89 3.16 2.39
CA LEU A 37 8.01 2.01 2.20
C LEU A 37 8.78 0.68 2.26
N ILE A 38 9.97 0.61 1.65
CA ILE A 38 10.81 -0.60 1.70
C ILE A 38 11.18 -0.92 3.15
N ILE A 39 11.63 0.08 3.91
CA ILE A 39 11.99 -0.10 5.33
C ILE A 39 10.78 -0.60 6.13
N LEU A 40 9.61 0.01 5.94
CA LEU A 40 8.39 -0.38 6.63
C LEU A 40 7.98 -1.82 6.33
N VAL A 41 8.05 -2.25 5.06
CA VAL A 41 7.75 -3.63 4.66
C VAL A 41 8.71 -4.61 5.33
N VAL A 42 10.01 -4.32 5.32
CA VAL A 42 11.02 -5.17 5.96
C VAL A 42 10.77 -5.27 7.46
N VAL A 43 10.56 -4.14 8.14
CA VAL A 43 10.31 -4.11 9.59
C VAL A 43 9.01 -4.85 9.93
N ALA A 44 7.93 -4.63 9.18
CA ALA A 44 6.65 -5.30 9.42
C ALA A 44 6.78 -6.81 9.25
N PHE A 45 7.44 -7.26 8.17
CA PHE A 45 7.69 -8.67 7.91
C PHE A 45 8.56 -9.30 9.01
N LEU A 46 9.71 -8.70 9.34
CA LEU A 46 10.59 -9.20 10.39
C LEU A 46 9.90 -9.22 11.75
N SER A 47 9.13 -8.19 12.08
CA SER A 47 8.37 -8.15 13.34
C SER A 47 7.37 -9.31 13.42
N ASN A 48 6.66 -9.60 12.33
CA ASN A 48 5.72 -10.72 12.30
C ASN A 48 6.44 -12.07 12.47
N VAL A 49 7.52 -12.28 11.72
CA VAL A 49 8.31 -13.52 11.77
C VAL A 49 8.99 -13.70 13.13
N LEU A 50 9.51 -12.64 13.74
CA LEU A 50 10.14 -12.71 15.06
C LEU A 50 9.12 -12.92 16.18
N GLN A 51 7.92 -12.33 16.09
CA GLN A 51 6.88 -12.46 17.12
C GLN A 51 6.17 -13.83 17.09
N PHE A 52 5.80 -14.31 15.90
CA PHE A 52 4.98 -15.51 15.75
C PHE A 52 5.74 -16.70 15.15
N GLY A 53 6.99 -16.51 14.75
CA GLY A 53 7.70 -17.47 13.90
C GLY A 53 7.19 -17.44 12.46
N TRP A 54 7.57 -18.46 11.69
CA TRP A 54 7.05 -18.65 10.34
C TRP A 54 5.66 -19.28 10.38
N LEU A 55 4.60 -18.50 10.10
CA LEU A 55 3.22 -18.97 10.18
C LEU A 55 2.71 -19.52 8.84
N PHE A 56 3.07 -20.75 8.48
CA PHE A 56 2.53 -21.42 7.30
C PHE A 56 1.20 -22.11 7.62
N ALA A 57 0.09 -21.37 7.49
CA ALA A 57 -1.26 -21.87 7.79
C ALA A 57 -2.20 -21.77 6.57
N PRO A 58 -2.08 -22.67 5.56
CA PRO A 58 -2.95 -22.65 4.38
C PRO A 58 -4.44 -22.78 4.72
N LYS A 59 -4.79 -23.51 5.79
CA LYS A 59 -6.15 -23.61 6.34
C LYS A 59 -6.70 -22.30 6.93
N ALA A 60 -5.85 -21.28 7.12
CA ALA A 60 -6.29 -19.95 7.56
C ALA A 60 -6.84 -19.10 6.40
N ILE A 61 -6.43 -19.41 5.16
CA ILE A 61 -6.90 -18.74 3.93
C ILE A 61 -8.27 -19.27 3.51
N GLU A 62 -8.63 -20.48 3.96
CA GLU A 62 -9.95 -21.05 3.69
C GLU A 62 -11.07 -20.19 4.31
N PRO A 63 -12.11 -19.83 3.53
CA PRO A 63 -13.25 -19.08 4.05
C PRO A 63 -14.01 -19.93 5.09
N LYS A 64 -13.87 -19.58 6.37
CA LYS A 64 -14.56 -20.26 7.47
C LYS A 64 -15.96 -19.66 7.67
N PHE A 65 -17.00 -20.31 7.14
CA PHE A 65 -18.41 -19.91 7.33
C PHE A 65 -18.83 -19.81 8.80
N SER A 66 -18.17 -20.56 9.69
CA SER A 66 -18.38 -20.46 11.13
C SER A 66 -18.04 -19.07 11.71
N LYS A 67 -17.16 -18.30 11.07
CA LYS A 67 -16.85 -16.91 11.47
C LYS A 67 -17.93 -15.90 11.05
N ILE A 68 -18.84 -16.28 10.15
CA ILE A 68 -19.95 -15.41 9.68
C ILE A 68 -21.20 -15.60 10.56
N ASN A 69 -21.28 -16.67 11.35
CA ASN A 69 -22.44 -16.93 12.20
C ASN A 69 -22.61 -15.83 13.29
N PRO A 70 -23.73 -15.07 13.28
CA PRO A 70 -23.97 -13.99 14.24
C PRO A 70 -23.96 -14.45 15.71
N ILE A 71 -24.37 -15.69 15.97
CA ILE A 71 -24.40 -16.28 17.33
C ILE A 71 -22.97 -16.37 17.90
N ASN A 72 -22.00 -16.74 17.06
CA ASN A 72 -20.59 -16.78 17.45
C ASN A 72 -20.03 -15.38 17.71
N GLY A 73 -20.49 -14.37 16.97
CA GLY A 73 -20.12 -12.97 17.17
C GLY A 73 -20.61 -12.43 18.51
N VAL A 74 -21.87 -12.68 18.85
CA VAL A 74 -22.44 -12.29 20.16
C VAL A 74 -21.71 -13.00 21.30
N LYS A 75 -21.42 -14.30 21.17
CA LYS A 75 -20.65 -15.03 22.19
C LYS A 75 -19.27 -14.43 22.41
N ASN A 76 -18.49 -14.17 21.35
CA ASN A 76 -17.12 -13.64 21.49
C ASN A 76 -17.03 -12.20 22.02
N LEU A 77 -18.13 -11.43 21.95
CA LEU A 77 -18.17 -10.03 22.40
C LEU A 77 -18.69 -9.89 23.84
N PHE A 78 -19.58 -10.77 24.27
CA PHE A 78 -20.32 -10.62 25.53
C PHE A 78 -20.11 -11.73 26.56
N LEU A 79 -19.42 -12.83 26.19
CA LEU A 79 -19.05 -13.93 27.08
C LEU A 79 -17.55 -14.18 27.03
#